data_AF-R7Z1C9-F1
#
_entry.id   AF-R7Z1C9-F1
#
_cell.length_a   1.000
_cell.length_b   1.000
_cell.length_c   1.000
_cell.angle_alpha   90.00
_cell.angle_beta   90.00
_cell.angle_gamma   90.00
#
_symmetry.space_group_name_H-M   'P 1'
#
loop_
_entity.id
_entity.type
_entity.pdbx_description
1 polymer ?
#
loop_
_entity_poly.entity_id
_entity_poly.type
_entity_poly.pdbx_seq_one_letter_code
_entity_poly.pdbx_strand_id
1 'polypeptide(L)'
;MFTGRIVAQAARSAAPRASIAPRAAIRSYAQAANSASTRPPVPLYGVDGTYASALYTAAAKSSALDPTARALDTLNNVFKKDAKLQAVLSAPTLTVDDKKQIVAELQKHIGGADKGDVVKNFLATLAENNRLSILQSVCEKFAVLMGAQRGEVELTVTSAAPLDNKVLRQLENAISKSQYVGQGKKLKVVPKVNPDIRGGLIVEIGDRTIDLSVSSKMARMNKLLKDTL
;
A
#
# COMPACT_ATOMS: atom_id res chain seq x y z
N MET A 1 28.63 45.01 -80.68
CA MET A 1 28.47 44.09 -81.82
C MET A 1 29.44 42.94 -81.66
N PHE A 2 28.92 41.71 -81.71
CA PHE A 2 29.55 40.45 -82.11
C PHE A 2 30.94 40.02 -81.57
N THR A 3 30.91 38.87 -80.87
CA THR A 3 31.76 37.66 -81.04
C THR A 3 33.26 37.78 -80.74
N GLY A 4 33.91 36.88 -80.01
CA GLY A 4 33.61 35.50 -79.61
C GLY A 4 34.85 34.62 -79.85
N ARG A 5 35.02 33.55 -79.04
CA ARG A 5 35.97 32.41 -79.17
C ARG A 5 37.43 32.73 -78.75
N ILE A 6 38.22 31.88 -78.06
CA ILE A 6 38.33 30.41 -77.91
C ILE A 6 39.11 30.15 -76.58
N VAL A 7 38.63 29.29 -75.67
CA VAL A 7 39.05 27.89 -75.40
C VAL A 7 40.50 27.69 -74.95
N ALA A 8 40.66 27.03 -73.79
CA ALA A 8 41.61 25.97 -73.43
C ALA A 8 41.98 26.10 -71.93
N GLN A 9 42.16 25.08 -71.10
CA GLN A 9 42.08 23.63 -71.24
C GLN A 9 41.95 23.03 -69.84
N ALA A 10 41.47 21.79 -69.78
CA ALA A 10 41.16 21.03 -68.57
C ALA A 10 42.39 20.69 -67.71
N ALA A 11 42.19 20.69 -66.39
CA ALA A 11 42.92 19.85 -65.45
C ALA A 11 41.90 19.05 -64.63
N ARG A 12 41.84 17.74 -64.90
CA ARG A 12 41.17 16.75 -64.04
C ARG A 12 42.17 16.36 -62.94
N SER A 13 41.72 16.20 -61.70
CA SER A 13 41.91 14.95 -60.94
C SER A 13 41.49 15.04 -59.47
N ALA A 14 40.89 13.94 -59.01
CA ALA A 14 40.76 13.43 -57.64
C ALA A 14 39.83 14.16 -56.64
N ALA A 15 38.57 13.71 -56.60
CA ALA A 15 37.72 13.82 -55.42
C ALA A 15 37.98 12.62 -54.48
N PRO A 16 38.09 12.81 -53.15
CA PRO A 16 38.21 11.69 -52.21
C PRO A 16 36.86 10.97 -52.09
N ARG A 17 36.87 9.65 -52.30
CA ARG A 17 35.72 8.77 -52.02
C ARG A 17 35.49 8.74 -50.51
N ALA A 18 34.37 9.30 -50.06
CA ALA A 18 33.92 9.17 -48.68
C ALA A 18 33.65 7.70 -48.34
N SER A 19 34.31 7.18 -47.32
CA SER A 19 34.07 5.85 -46.76
C SER A 19 32.71 5.85 -46.04
N ILE A 20 31.73 5.14 -46.58
CA ILE A 20 30.45 4.88 -45.91
C ILE A 20 30.70 3.77 -44.88
N ALA A 21 30.96 4.14 -43.63
CA ALA A 21 30.96 3.19 -42.52
C ALA A 21 29.52 2.73 -42.24
N PRO A 22 29.27 1.43 -42.00
CA PRO A 22 27.95 0.98 -41.59
C PRO A 22 27.67 1.54 -40.18
N ARG A 23 26.70 2.46 -40.08
CA ARG A 23 26.13 2.87 -38.81
C ARG A 23 25.46 1.64 -38.17
N ALA A 24 26.22 0.90 -37.38
CA ALA A 24 25.65 -0.07 -36.46
C ALA A 24 24.70 0.69 -35.53
N ALA A 25 23.41 0.56 -35.79
CA ALA A 25 22.38 1.01 -34.88
C ALA A 25 22.53 0.18 -33.60
N ILE A 26 23.30 0.70 -32.66
CA ILE A 26 23.33 0.23 -31.29
C ILE A 26 21.88 0.35 -30.83
N ARG A 27 21.20 -0.79 -30.67
CA ARG A 27 19.90 -0.84 -29.99
C ARG A 27 20.15 -0.32 -28.58
N SER A 28 19.91 0.97 -28.38
CA SER A 28 19.80 1.55 -27.05
C SER A 28 18.61 0.85 -26.39
N TYR A 29 18.90 0.04 -25.38
CA TYR A 29 17.89 -0.44 -24.46
C TYR A 29 17.16 0.80 -23.93
N ALA A 30 15.84 0.87 -24.17
CA ALA A 30 15.03 1.94 -23.63
C ALA A 30 15.16 1.91 -22.09
N GLN A 31 15.65 3.00 -21.51
CA GLN A 31 15.67 3.20 -20.07
C GLN A 31 14.23 2.98 -19.56
N ALA A 32 14.02 1.97 -18.71
CA ALA A 32 12.71 1.72 -18.12
C ALA A 32 12.23 3.00 -17.44
N ALA A 33 11.09 3.54 -17.89
CA ALA A 33 10.48 4.71 -17.28
C ALA A 33 10.35 4.48 -15.77
N ASN A 34 10.85 5.43 -14.97
CA ASN A 34 10.86 5.37 -13.50
C ASN A 34 9.46 5.03 -12.97
N SER A 35 9.20 3.75 -12.73
CA SER A 35 7.95 3.23 -12.17
C SER A 35 7.92 3.36 -10.63
N ALA A 36 8.88 4.09 -10.06
CA ALA A 36 9.06 4.20 -8.62
C ALA A 36 7.87 4.89 -7.91
N SER A 37 7.11 5.74 -8.60
CA SER A 37 5.97 6.44 -7.99
C SER A 37 4.69 5.61 -7.87
N THR A 38 4.62 4.43 -8.51
CA THR A 38 3.37 3.65 -8.64
C THR A 38 3.43 2.27 -7.98
N ARG A 39 4.57 1.88 -7.43
CA ARG A 39 4.71 0.62 -6.69
C ARG A 39 4.16 0.75 -5.26
N PRO A 40 3.46 -0.27 -4.74
CA PRO A 40 3.06 -0.28 -3.34
C PRO A 40 4.29 -0.27 -2.42
N PRO A 41 4.21 0.36 -1.25
CA PRO A 41 5.34 0.51 -0.32
C PRO A 41 5.73 -0.82 0.35
N VAL A 42 4.78 -1.73 0.52
CA VAL A 42 4.96 -3.02 1.20
C VAL A 42 4.44 -4.11 0.27
N PRO A 43 5.20 -5.19 0.04
CA PRO A 43 4.71 -6.33 -0.72
C PRO A 43 3.60 -7.03 0.08
N LEU A 44 2.41 -7.12 -0.50
CA LEU A 44 1.31 -7.89 0.05
C LEU A 44 1.16 -9.21 -0.69
N TYR A 45 0.79 -10.25 0.05
CA TYR A 45 0.65 -11.60 -0.48
C TYR A 45 -0.82 -12.07 -0.52
N GLY A 46 -1.07 -13.10 -1.33
CA GLY A 46 -2.40 -13.67 -1.55
C GLY A 46 -3.25 -12.90 -2.55
N VAL A 47 -4.41 -13.45 -2.89
CA VAL A 47 -5.33 -12.91 -3.89
C VAL A 47 -5.76 -11.48 -3.51
N ASP A 48 -6.23 -11.28 -2.29
CA ASP A 48 -6.62 -9.95 -1.81
C ASP A 48 -5.43 -8.97 -1.71
N GLY A 49 -4.20 -9.47 -1.52
CA GLY A 49 -2.99 -8.66 -1.56
C GLY A 49 -2.67 -8.14 -2.96
N THR A 50 -2.88 -8.98 -3.99
CA THR A 50 -2.72 -8.56 -5.38
C THR A 50 -3.76 -7.52 -5.79
N TYR A 51 -5.02 -7.67 -5.37
CA TYR A 51 -6.06 -6.67 -5.62
C TYR A 51 -5.81 -5.36 -4.87
N ALA A 52 -5.42 -5.43 -3.59
CA ALA A 52 -5.08 -4.22 -2.81
C ALA A 52 -3.91 -3.46 -3.46
N SER A 53 -2.89 -4.19 -3.92
CA SER A 53 -1.73 -3.60 -4.61
C SER A 53 -2.12 -2.98 -5.95
N ALA A 54 -2.98 -3.64 -6.72
CA ALA A 54 -3.50 -3.11 -7.99
C ALA A 54 -4.36 -1.86 -7.78
N LEU A 55 -5.24 -1.87 -6.77
CA LEU A 55 -6.06 -0.71 -6.40
C LEU A 55 -5.17 0.46 -5.99
N TYR A 56 -4.14 0.21 -5.18
CA TYR A 56 -3.16 1.21 -4.79
C TYR A 56 -2.44 1.82 -5.99
N THR A 57 -1.94 1.00 -6.92
CA THR A 57 -1.30 1.48 -8.14
C THR A 57 -2.26 2.30 -9.02
N ALA A 58 -3.54 1.90 -9.12
CA ALA A 58 -4.56 2.66 -9.85
C ALA A 58 -4.86 4.01 -9.19
N ALA A 59 -5.05 4.02 -7.86
CA ALA A 59 -5.31 5.23 -7.09
C ALA A 59 -4.11 6.18 -7.08
N ALA A 60 -2.87 5.66 -7.07
CA ALA A 60 -1.64 6.44 -7.19
C ALA A 60 -1.52 7.11 -8.57
N LYS A 61 -1.87 6.39 -9.65
CA LYS A 61 -1.88 6.95 -11.02
C LYS A 61 -2.91 8.06 -11.21
N SER A 62 -4.08 7.92 -10.58
CA SER A 62 -5.15 8.92 -10.64
C SER A 62 -5.05 10.00 -9.56
N SER A 63 -3.97 10.02 -8.76
CA SER A 63 -3.78 10.95 -7.63
C SER A 63 -4.97 11.01 -6.65
N ALA A 64 -5.62 9.86 -6.45
CA ALA A 64 -6.87 9.71 -5.71
C ALA A 64 -6.71 8.83 -4.45
N LEU A 65 -5.52 8.80 -3.84
CA LEU A 65 -5.19 7.91 -2.71
C LEU A 65 -6.00 8.20 -1.42
N ASP A 66 -6.09 9.46 -1.01
CA ASP A 66 -6.87 9.84 0.18
C ASP A 66 -8.40 9.66 0.00
N PRO A 67 -9.02 10.04 -1.15
CA PRO A 67 -10.44 9.77 -1.35
C PRO A 67 -10.75 8.27 -1.41
N THR A 68 -9.92 7.46 -2.08
CA THR A 68 -10.13 6.00 -2.14
C THR A 68 -9.98 5.36 -0.77
N ALA A 69 -9.04 5.81 0.07
CA ALA A 69 -8.90 5.35 1.44
C ALA A 69 -10.17 5.63 2.28
N ARG A 70 -10.73 6.83 2.17
CA ARG A 70 -11.98 7.20 2.86
C ARG A 70 -13.16 6.34 2.40
N ALA A 71 -13.28 6.11 1.10
CA ALA A 71 -14.31 5.25 0.51
C ALA A 71 -14.20 3.79 0.98
N LEU A 72 -12.97 3.28 1.11
CA LEU A 72 -12.76 1.92 1.62
C LEU A 72 -13.00 1.81 3.13
N ASP A 73 -12.72 2.86 3.91
CA ASP A 73 -13.07 2.92 5.33
C ASP A 73 -14.58 2.97 5.56
N THR A 74 -15.33 3.73 4.76
CA THR A 74 -16.80 3.74 4.84
C THR A 74 -17.37 2.37 4.49
N LEU A 75 -16.85 1.71 3.45
CA LEU A 75 -17.20 0.34 3.10
C LEU A 75 -16.93 -0.63 4.26
N ASN A 76 -15.74 -0.59 4.86
CA ASN A 76 -15.38 -1.46 5.98
C ASN A 76 -16.32 -1.25 7.18
N ASN A 77 -16.74 0.00 7.44
CA ASN A 77 -17.71 0.30 8.49
C ASN A 77 -19.12 -0.24 8.17
N VAL A 78 -19.54 -0.28 6.90
CA VAL A 78 -20.80 -0.91 6.49
C VAL A 78 -20.73 -2.42 6.71
N PHE A 79 -19.63 -3.07 6.31
CA PHE A 79 -19.45 -4.51 6.54
C PHE A 79 -19.45 -4.90 8.02
N LYS A 80 -18.88 -4.07 8.88
CA LYS A 80 -18.92 -4.30 10.34
C LYS A 80 -20.31 -4.15 10.95
N LYS A 81 -21.18 -3.34 10.36
CA LYS A 81 -22.55 -3.13 10.85
C LYS A 81 -23.49 -4.24 10.39
N ASP A 82 -23.32 -4.73 9.16
CA ASP A 82 -24.23 -5.68 8.54
C ASP A 82 -23.56 -7.03 8.25
N ALA A 83 -23.53 -7.91 9.25
CA ALA A 83 -23.02 -9.28 9.11
C ALA A 83 -23.77 -10.09 8.02
N LYS A 84 -25.02 -9.72 7.72
CA LYS A 84 -25.82 -10.33 6.65
C LYS A 84 -25.23 -10.04 5.26
N LEU A 85 -24.66 -8.86 5.03
CA LEU A 85 -24.02 -8.52 3.76
C LEU A 85 -22.81 -9.42 3.49
N GLN A 86 -22.04 -9.74 4.52
CA GLN A 86 -20.88 -10.63 4.40
C GLN A 86 -21.29 -12.06 3.99
N ALA A 87 -22.38 -12.58 4.56
CA ALA A 87 -22.93 -13.88 4.20
C ALA A 87 -23.44 -13.91 2.76
N VAL A 88 -24.14 -12.85 2.33
CA VAL A 88 -24.62 -12.71 0.95
C VAL A 88 -23.45 -12.64 -0.04
N LEU A 89 -22.42 -11.86 0.25
CA LEU A 89 -21.24 -11.74 -0.61
C LEU A 89 -20.38 -13.02 -0.67
N SER A 90 -20.47 -13.87 0.36
CA SER A 90 -19.78 -15.16 0.40
C SER A 90 -20.55 -16.26 -0.33
N ALA A 91 -21.82 -16.05 -0.66
CA ALA A 91 -22.64 -17.03 -1.34
C ALA A 91 -22.27 -17.10 -2.85
N PRO A 92 -21.77 -18.24 -3.36
CA PRO A 92 -21.38 -18.38 -4.76
C PRO A 92 -22.58 -18.40 -5.72
N THR A 93 -23.79 -18.61 -5.20
CA THR A 93 -25.05 -18.75 -5.97
C THR A 93 -25.56 -17.43 -6.56
N LEU A 94 -24.97 -16.28 -6.20
CA LEU A 94 -25.39 -14.98 -6.72
C LEU A 94 -25.14 -14.87 -8.23
N THR A 95 -26.17 -14.46 -8.97
CA THR A 95 -26.04 -14.20 -10.40
C THR A 95 -25.20 -12.95 -10.67
N VAL A 96 -24.71 -12.80 -11.90
CA VAL A 96 -23.89 -11.63 -12.29
C VAL A 96 -24.69 -10.32 -12.16
N ASP A 97 -26.01 -10.37 -12.39
CA ASP A 97 -26.87 -9.19 -12.30
C ASP A 97 -27.16 -8.80 -10.84
N ASP A 98 -27.37 -9.78 -9.95
CA ASP A 98 -27.50 -9.50 -8.50
C ASP A 98 -26.21 -8.86 -7.96
N LYS A 99 -25.05 -9.34 -8.40
CA LYS A 99 -23.74 -8.77 -8.02
C LYS A 99 -23.58 -7.32 -8.47
N LYS A 100 -24.02 -7.00 -9.69
CA LYS A 100 -24.01 -5.61 -10.20
C LYS A 100 -24.94 -4.71 -9.40
N GLN A 101 -26.12 -5.19 -9.01
CA GLN A 101 -27.03 -4.44 -8.14
C GLN A 101 -26.43 -4.19 -6.76
N ILE A 102 -25.81 -5.21 -6.14
CA ILE A 102 -25.10 -5.06 -4.87
C ILE A 102 -24.00 -4.01 -4.99
N VAL A 103 -23.21 -4.04 -6.06
CA VAL A 103 -22.17 -3.03 -6.32
C VAL A 103 -22.77 -1.62 -6.48
N ALA A 104 -23.91 -1.49 -7.16
CA ALA A 104 -24.60 -0.21 -7.30
C ALA A 104 -25.13 0.33 -5.96
N GLU A 105 -25.67 -0.54 -5.09
CA GLU A 105 -26.09 -0.15 -3.73
C GLU A 105 -24.88 0.25 -2.86
N LEU A 106 -23.81 -0.53 -2.90
CA LEU A 106 -22.56 -0.20 -2.20
C LEU A 106 -21.99 1.16 -2.66
N GLN A 107 -22.09 1.48 -3.96
CA GLN A 107 -21.68 2.79 -4.48
C GLN A 107 -22.51 3.94 -3.93
N LYS A 108 -23.84 3.77 -3.79
CA LYS A 108 -24.71 4.79 -3.18
C LYS A 108 -24.29 5.08 -1.73
N HIS A 109 -23.88 4.06 -0.99
CA HIS A 109 -23.41 4.21 0.39
C HIS A 109 -22.04 4.89 0.53
N ILE A 110 -21.19 4.84 -0.50
CA ILE A 110 -19.87 5.51 -0.52
C ILE A 110 -20.00 7.02 -0.74
N GLY A 111 -21.13 7.50 -1.26
CA GLY A 111 -21.49 8.92 -1.24
C GLY A 111 -20.57 9.82 -2.08
N GLY A 112 -20.19 9.39 -3.28
CA GLY A 112 -19.48 10.25 -4.24
C GLY A 112 -18.06 10.68 -3.81
N ALA A 113 -17.47 10.00 -2.82
CA ALA A 113 -16.11 10.27 -2.35
C ALA A 113 -15.01 9.96 -3.39
N ASP A 114 -15.37 9.39 -4.54
CA ASP A 114 -14.44 8.96 -5.58
C ASP A 114 -14.08 10.09 -6.54
N LYS A 115 -12.86 10.61 -6.43
CA LYS A 115 -12.25 11.30 -7.57
C LYS A 115 -11.83 10.23 -8.60
N GLY A 116 -12.58 10.14 -9.70
CA GLY A 116 -12.16 9.40 -10.91
C GLY A 116 -12.62 7.94 -11.02
N ASP A 117 -13.77 7.57 -10.44
CA ASP A 117 -14.40 6.25 -10.59
C ASP A 117 -13.52 5.04 -10.21
N VAL A 118 -12.42 5.26 -9.47
CA VAL A 118 -11.44 4.21 -9.17
C VAL A 118 -12.06 3.08 -8.34
N VAL A 119 -12.82 3.42 -7.29
CA VAL A 119 -13.49 2.43 -6.45
C VAL A 119 -14.65 1.77 -7.18
N LYS A 120 -15.42 2.52 -7.99
CA LYS A 120 -16.47 1.96 -8.85
C LYS A 120 -15.94 0.89 -9.81
N ASN A 121 -14.86 1.22 -10.53
CA ASN A 121 -14.22 0.29 -11.46
C ASN A 121 -13.62 -0.91 -10.70
N PHE A 122 -13.06 -0.69 -9.52
CA PHE A 122 -12.58 -1.77 -8.68
C PHE A 122 -13.70 -2.73 -8.24
N LEU A 123 -14.83 -2.21 -7.76
CA LEU A 123 -15.98 -3.03 -7.38
C LEU A 123 -16.56 -3.81 -8.57
N ALA A 124 -16.62 -3.18 -9.75
CA ALA A 124 -17.05 -3.85 -10.98
C ALA A 124 -16.10 -5.00 -11.35
N THR A 125 -14.79 -4.78 -11.32
CA THR A 125 -13.81 -5.84 -11.61
C THR A 125 -13.84 -6.98 -10.58
N LEU A 126 -14.11 -6.71 -9.29
CA LEU A 126 -14.32 -7.76 -8.30
C LEU A 126 -15.59 -8.57 -8.57
N ALA A 127 -16.68 -7.90 -8.97
CA ALA A 127 -17.94 -8.56 -9.32
C ALA A 127 -17.79 -9.46 -10.56
N GLU A 128 -17.13 -8.99 -11.61
CA GLU A 128 -16.83 -9.75 -12.83
C GLU A 128 -15.99 -10.99 -12.54
N ASN A 129 -15.01 -10.87 -11.64
CA ASN A 129 -14.14 -11.98 -11.26
C ASN A 129 -14.75 -12.92 -10.19
N ASN A 130 -16.00 -12.71 -9.77
CA ASN A 130 -16.65 -13.45 -8.68
C ASN A 130 -15.87 -13.41 -7.34
N ARG A 131 -15.19 -12.29 -7.06
CA ARG A 131 -14.31 -12.11 -5.89
C ARG A 131 -14.82 -11.02 -4.94
N LEU A 132 -16.14 -10.90 -4.78
CA LEU A 132 -16.72 -9.93 -3.84
C LEU A 132 -16.57 -10.36 -2.37
N SER A 133 -16.40 -11.65 -2.11
CA SER A 133 -16.18 -12.19 -0.76
C SER A 133 -14.90 -11.70 -0.10
N ILE A 134 -13.84 -11.45 -0.90
CA ILE A 134 -12.53 -10.99 -0.41
C ILE A 134 -12.46 -9.48 -0.18
N LEU A 135 -13.54 -8.74 -0.50
CA LEU A 135 -13.54 -7.28 -0.49
C LEU A 135 -13.15 -6.72 0.90
N GLN A 136 -13.68 -7.29 1.98
CA GLN A 136 -13.30 -6.90 3.35
C GLN A 136 -11.80 -7.05 3.60
N SER A 137 -11.23 -8.20 3.21
CA SER A 137 -9.80 -8.47 3.33
C SER A 137 -8.95 -7.52 2.47
N VAL A 138 -9.45 -7.13 1.29
CA VAL A 138 -8.80 -6.10 0.46
C VAL A 138 -8.82 -4.74 1.16
N CYS A 139 -9.94 -4.32 1.76
CA CYS A 139 -10.03 -3.06 2.49
C CYS A 139 -9.00 -2.98 3.63
N GLU A 140 -8.88 -4.05 4.42
CA GLU A 140 -7.90 -4.14 5.52
C GLU A 140 -6.47 -4.04 4.99
N LYS A 141 -6.13 -4.81 3.95
CA LYS A 141 -4.82 -4.76 3.30
C LYS A 141 -4.50 -3.41 2.68
N PHE A 142 -5.49 -2.73 2.11
CA PHE A 142 -5.33 -1.38 1.58
C PHE A 142 -5.04 -0.36 2.68
N ALA A 143 -5.68 -0.48 3.85
CA ALA A 143 -5.39 0.36 5.00
C ALA A 143 -3.93 0.20 5.47
N VAL A 144 -3.38 -1.02 5.40
CA VAL A 144 -1.95 -1.28 5.68
C VAL A 144 -1.06 -0.58 4.65
N LEU A 145 -1.39 -0.64 3.35
CA LEU A 145 -0.63 0.08 2.31
C LEU A 145 -0.64 1.59 2.52
N MET A 146 -1.80 2.15 2.89
CA MET A 146 -1.94 3.58 3.17
C MET A 146 -1.14 4.02 4.40
N GLY A 147 -1.13 3.21 5.47
CA GLY A 147 -0.28 3.44 6.64
C GLY A 147 1.19 3.46 6.26
N ALA A 148 1.64 2.48 5.48
CA ALA A 148 3.02 2.40 5.00
C ALA A 148 3.40 3.58 4.10
N GLN A 149 2.50 4.06 3.23
CA GLN A 149 2.73 5.25 2.40
C GLN A 149 2.88 6.53 3.23
N ARG A 150 2.08 6.68 4.28
CA ARG A 150 2.15 7.83 5.18
C ARG A 150 3.35 7.77 6.12
N GLY A 151 4.10 6.67 6.11
CA GLY A 151 5.17 6.42 7.07
C GLY A 151 4.64 6.24 8.50
N GLU A 152 3.42 5.73 8.64
CA GLU A 152 2.84 5.37 9.94
C GLU A 152 3.43 4.04 10.41
N VAL A 153 3.87 3.99 11.67
CA VAL A 153 4.30 2.75 12.34
C VAL A 153 3.20 2.33 13.29
N GLU A 154 2.74 1.09 13.13
CA GLU A 154 1.75 0.50 14.02
C GLU A 154 2.38 0.20 15.38
N LEU A 155 1.75 0.71 16.43
CA LEU A 155 2.16 0.55 17.82
C LEU A 155 1.07 -0.23 18.55
N THR A 156 1.30 -1.51 18.80
CA THR A 156 0.41 -2.30 19.64
C THR A 156 0.84 -2.18 21.09
N VAL A 157 -0.06 -1.66 21.94
CA VAL A 157 0.19 -1.50 23.36
C VAL A 157 -0.70 -2.47 24.12
N THR A 158 -0.11 -3.48 24.73
CA THR A 158 -0.83 -4.48 25.53
C THR A 158 -0.69 -4.16 27.02
N SER A 159 -1.82 -3.92 27.69
CA SER A 159 -1.90 -3.59 29.12
C SER A 159 -2.81 -4.54 29.90
N ALA A 160 -2.59 -4.66 31.20
CA ALA A 160 -3.40 -5.50 32.09
C ALA A 160 -4.81 -4.94 32.30
N ALA A 161 -4.94 -3.63 32.26
CA ALA A 161 -6.17 -2.87 32.43
C ALA A 161 -6.34 -1.88 31.27
N PRO A 162 -7.56 -1.44 30.97
CA PRO A 162 -7.78 -0.39 29.97
C PRO A 162 -6.99 0.87 30.33
N LEU A 163 -6.26 1.40 29.35
CA LEU A 163 -5.43 2.59 29.50
C LEU A 163 -6.28 3.86 29.40
N ASP A 164 -5.99 4.84 30.26
CA ASP A 164 -6.55 6.19 30.12
C ASP A 164 -5.93 6.91 28.90
N ASN A 165 -6.72 7.77 28.26
CA ASN A 165 -6.31 8.58 27.12
C ASN A 165 -5.09 9.47 27.43
N LYS A 166 -4.94 9.92 28.69
CA LYS A 166 -3.75 10.68 29.12
C LYS A 166 -2.48 9.83 29.03
N VAL A 167 -2.56 8.59 29.48
CA VAL A 167 -1.43 7.65 29.45
C VAL A 167 -1.09 7.26 28.01
N LEU A 168 -2.09 7.03 27.17
CA LEU A 168 -1.88 6.75 25.74
C LEU A 168 -1.12 7.88 25.04
N ARG A 169 -1.48 9.15 25.27
CA ARG A 169 -0.77 10.30 24.70
C ARG A 169 0.67 10.43 25.23
N GLN A 170 0.88 10.14 26.51
CA GLN A 170 2.23 10.13 27.08
C GLN A 170 3.10 9.03 26.46
N LEU A 171 2.54 7.83 26.26
CA LEU A 171 3.22 6.72 25.61
C LEU A 171 3.57 7.06 24.16
N GLU A 172 2.62 7.62 23.41
CA GLU A 172 2.84 8.07 22.03
C GLU A 172 3.99 9.10 21.96
N ASN A 173 4.00 10.08 22.87
CA ASN A 173 5.08 11.08 22.96
C ASN A 173 6.43 10.48 23.39
N ALA A 174 6.44 9.49 24.27
CA ALA A 174 7.66 8.83 24.72
C ALA A 174 8.26 7.95 23.60
N ILE A 175 7.40 7.24 22.88
CA ILE A 175 7.80 6.27 21.86
C ILE A 175 8.20 6.98 20.56
N SER A 176 7.52 8.07 20.20
CA SER A 176 7.93 8.92 19.06
C SER A 176 9.31 9.56 19.25
N LYS A 177 9.70 9.86 20.50
CA LYS A 177 11.06 10.34 20.84
C LYS A 177 12.09 9.22 20.92
N SER A 178 11.64 7.97 21.03
CA SER A 178 12.54 6.84 21.19
C SER A 178 13.21 6.46 19.87
N GLN A 179 14.44 5.94 19.95
CA GLN A 179 15.21 5.51 18.78
C GLN A 179 14.56 4.33 18.00
N TYR A 180 13.53 3.70 18.58
CA TYR A 180 12.89 2.49 18.05
C TYR A 180 11.97 2.76 16.85
N VAL A 181 11.46 3.99 16.69
CA VAL A 181 10.46 4.34 15.66
C VAL A 181 11.10 4.87 14.37
N GLY A 182 12.39 5.25 14.41
CA GLY A 182 13.02 6.04 13.35
C GLY A 182 12.51 7.48 13.39
N GLN A 183 13.41 8.45 13.18
CA GLN A 183 13.08 9.87 13.32
C GLN A 183 11.94 10.28 12.37
N GLY A 184 10.88 10.89 12.91
CA GLY A 184 9.83 11.56 12.13
C GLY A 184 8.65 10.72 11.63
N LYS A 185 8.53 9.44 12.03
CA LYS A 185 7.37 8.61 11.67
C LYS A 185 6.17 8.84 12.57
N LYS A 186 4.95 8.82 12.00
CA LYS A 186 3.70 8.95 12.75
C LYS A 186 3.35 7.61 13.42
N LEU A 187 2.76 7.64 14.61
CA LEU A 187 2.38 6.43 15.33
C LEU A 187 0.89 6.17 15.21
N LYS A 188 0.53 4.94 14.84
CA LYS A 188 -0.86 4.46 14.92
C LYS A 188 -0.96 3.55 16.15
N VAL A 189 -1.56 4.06 17.22
CA VAL A 189 -1.65 3.35 18.50
C VAL A 189 -2.87 2.42 18.51
N VAL A 190 -2.63 1.13 18.71
CA VAL A 190 -3.66 0.09 18.87
C VAL A 190 -3.59 -0.45 20.30
N PRO A 191 -4.45 0.01 21.22
CA PRO A 191 -4.49 -0.51 22.58
C PRO A 191 -5.15 -1.90 22.61
N LYS A 192 -4.50 -2.86 23.25
CA LYS A 192 -5.02 -4.20 23.55
C LYS A 192 -5.01 -4.42 25.07
N VAL A 193 -6.03 -5.08 25.58
CA VAL A 193 -6.11 -5.43 27.00
C VAL A 193 -5.92 -6.94 27.14
N ASN A 194 -4.90 -7.34 27.91
CA ASN A 194 -4.67 -8.73 28.27
C ASN A 194 -4.49 -8.84 29.80
N PRO A 195 -5.43 -9.43 30.55
CA PRO A 195 -5.32 -9.56 32.00
C PRO A 195 -4.21 -10.54 32.45
N ASP A 196 -3.70 -11.39 31.57
CA ASP A 196 -2.70 -12.42 31.90
C ASP A 196 -1.36 -11.82 32.32
N ILE A 197 -1.03 -10.63 31.84
CA ILE A 197 0.25 -9.99 32.19
C ILE A 197 0.30 -9.51 33.64
N ARG A 198 -0.86 -9.45 34.34
CA ARG A 198 -1.08 -9.03 35.75
C ARG A 198 -0.60 -7.62 36.12
N GLY A 199 0.18 -6.97 35.27
CA GLY A 199 0.69 -5.62 35.41
C GLY A 199 1.81 -5.33 34.42
N GLY A 200 2.16 -4.05 34.28
CA GLY A 200 3.17 -3.59 33.32
C GLY A 200 2.59 -3.38 31.91
N LEU A 201 3.50 -3.29 30.94
CA LEU A 201 3.18 -2.95 29.55
C LEU A 201 4.00 -3.82 28.60
N ILE A 202 3.37 -4.29 27.52
CA ILE A 202 4.08 -4.85 26.37
C ILE A 202 3.83 -3.91 25.20
N VAL A 203 4.90 -3.46 24.57
CA VAL A 203 4.85 -2.51 23.46
C VAL A 203 5.47 -3.16 22.23
N GLU A 204 4.68 -3.34 21.18
CA GLU A 204 5.11 -3.89 19.91
C GLU A 204 5.15 -2.76 18.88
N ILE A 205 6.32 -2.53 18.28
CA ILE A 205 6.62 -1.50 17.28
C ILE A 205 7.10 -2.21 16.02
N GLY A 206 6.19 -2.47 15.07
CA GLY A 206 6.50 -3.29 13.90
C GLY A 206 7.12 -4.63 14.30
N ASP A 207 8.40 -4.84 13.99
CA ASP A 207 9.12 -6.08 14.29
C ASP A 207 9.77 -6.12 15.68
N ARG A 208 9.71 -5.02 16.45
CA ARG A 208 10.37 -4.91 17.76
C ARG A 208 9.37 -5.01 18.88
N THR A 209 9.63 -5.89 19.85
CA THR A 209 8.80 -6.02 21.06
C THR A 209 9.59 -5.59 22.29
N ILE A 210 9.01 -4.68 23.07
CA ILE A 210 9.51 -4.25 24.38
C ILE A 210 8.55 -4.78 25.43
N ASP A 211 8.98 -5.84 26.13
CA ASP A 211 8.19 -6.48 27.18
C ASP A 211 8.67 -6.02 28.56
N LEU A 212 7.83 -5.21 29.21
CA LEU A 212 7.96 -4.73 30.58
C LEU A 212 6.81 -5.25 31.45
N SER A 213 6.26 -6.42 31.12
CA SER A 213 5.21 -7.04 31.92
C SER A 213 5.74 -7.67 33.21
N VAL A 214 4.88 -7.67 34.24
CA VAL A 214 5.18 -8.29 35.53
C VAL A 214 5.27 -9.81 35.39
N SER A 215 4.37 -10.40 34.59
CA SER A 215 4.38 -11.84 34.30
C SER A 215 5.72 -12.33 33.73
N SER A 216 6.26 -11.66 32.71
CA SER A 216 7.55 -12.01 32.11
C SER A 216 8.73 -11.76 33.04
N LYS A 217 8.63 -10.76 33.94
CA LYS A 217 9.67 -10.53 34.97
C LYS A 217 9.69 -11.66 35.99
N MET A 218 8.52 -12.10 36.49
CA MET A 218 8.41 -13.25 37.40
C MET A 218 8.86 -14.55 36.74
N ALA A 219 8.48 -14.79 35.48
CA ALA A 219 8.93 -15.95 34.72
C ALA A 219 10.46 -15.98 34.56
N ARG A 220 11.08 -14.83 34.24
CA ARG A 220 12.54 -14.70 34.17
C ARG A 220 13.21 -15.00 35.51
N MET A 221 12.68 -14.48 36.63
CA MET A 221 13.21 -14.76 37.97
C MET A 221 13.11 -16.25 38.32
N ASN A 222 11.96 -16.88 38.12
CA ASN A 222 11.77 -18.30 38.38
C ASN A 222 12.69 -19.18 37.52
N LYS A 223 12.94 -18.79 36.28
CA LYS A 223 13.86 -19.50 35.39
C LYS A 223 15.30 -19.44 35.90
N LEU A 224 15.76 -18.25 36.29
CA LEU A 224 17.12 -18.08 36.84
C LEU A 224 17.32 -18.89 38.13
N LEU A 225 16.32 -18.93 39.01
CA LEU A 225 16.38 -19.74 40.23
C LEU A 225 16.44 -21.23 39.93
N LYS A 226 15.72 -21.70 38.91
CA LYS A 226 15.73 -23.11 38.47
C LYS A 226 17.03 -23.52 37.77
N ASP A 227 17.64 -22.64 36.98
CA ASP A 227 18.91 -22.92 36.31
C ASP A 227 20.11 -22.95 37.28
N THR A 228 19.96 -22.33 38.45
CA THR A 228 21.03 -22.25 39.48
C THR A 228 20.97 -23.41 40.49
N LEU A 229 19.93 -24.25 40.43
CA LEU A 229 19.74 -25.46 41.24
C LEU A 229 20.08 -26.71 40.43
#